data_AF-A0A1U7N3Y9-F1
#
_entry.id   AF-A0A1U7N3Y9-F1
#
_cell.length_a   1.000
_cell.length_b   1.000
_cell.length_c   1.000
_cell.angle_alpha   90.00
_cell.angle_beta   90.00
_cell.angle_gamma   90.00
#
_symmetry.space_group_name_H-M   'P 1'
#
loop_
_entity.id
_entity.type
_entity.pdbx_description
1 polymer ?
#
loop_
_entity_poly.entity_id
_entity_poly.type
_entity_poly.pdbx_seq_one_letter_code
_entity_poly.pdbx_strand_id
1 'polypeptide(L)'
;MSNGELKKRYRASLDPVEARRWHLLWKFSLGWTIKNAAVAVGINYQYAFQIIKIMNWEKKPSKFLIKKSFVKKSRVNKKLMTDKQFPILTVQINKNTTGWGNMDSHKGRFFTFGSCPTPNPR
;
A
#
# COMPACT_ATOMS: atom_id res chain seq x y z
N MET A 1 -17.50 -3.24 -27.48
CA MET A 1 -16.52 -4.15 -28.12
C MET A 1 -17.24 -5.45 -28.44
N SER A 2 -17.07 -5.97 -29.65
CA SER A 2 -17.68 -7.26 -30.01
C SER A 2 -16.88 -8.42 -29.41
N ASN A 3 -17.56 -9.52 -29.09
CA ASN A 3 -16.98 -10.77 -28.60
C ASN A 3 -15.78 -11.23 -29.47
N GLY A 4 -15.92 -11.11 -30.79
CA GLY A 4 -14.86 -11.47 -31.75
C GLY A 4 -13.57 -10.65 -31.58
N GLU A 5 -13.69 -9.38 -31.17
CA GLU A 5 -12.54 -8.52 -30.97
C GLU A 5 -11.78 -8.82 -29.67
N LEU A 6 -12.49 -9.18 -28.60
CA LEU A 6 -11.88 -9.66 -27.35
C LEU A 6 -11.09 -10.95 -27.58
N LYS A 7 -11.67 -11.89 -28.34
CA LYS A 7 -11.01 -13.14 -28.70
C LYS A 7 -9.75 -12.90 -29.56
N LYS A 8 -9.79 -11.96 -30.50
CA LYS A 8 -8.62 -11.58 -31.30
C LYS A 8 -7.51 -11.03 -30.43
N ARG A 9 -7.81 -10.15 -29.48
CA ARG A 9 -6.81 -9.57 -28.57
C ARG A 9 -6.22 -10.57 -27.58
N TYR A 10 -7.04 -11.49 -27.07
CA TYR A 10 -6.56 -12.61 -26.28
C TYR A 10 -5.54 -13.48 -27.06
N ARG A 11 -5.79 -13.73 -28.35
CA ARG A 11 -4.86 -14.49 -29.20
C ARG A 11 -3.61 -13.70 -29.59
N ALA A 12 -3.73 -12.38 -29.68
CA ALA A 12 -2.63 -11.49 -30.07
C ALA A 12 -1.71 -11.10 -28.90
N SER A 13 -2.17 -11.24 -27.64
CA SER A 13 -1.38 -10.89 -26.47
C SER A 13 -0.24 -11.87 -26.24
N LEU A 14 0.99 -11.35 -26.15
CA LEU A 14 2.18 -12.13 -25.82
C LEU A 14 2.39 -12.24 -24.29
N ASP A 15 1.98 -11.22 -23.54
CA ASP A 15 2.10 -11.22 -22.08
C ASP A 15 1.03 -12.14 -21.44
N PRO A 16 1.43 -13.15 -20.65
CA PRO A 16 0.48 -14.03 -19.96
C PRO A 16 -0.48 -13.30 -19.01
N VAL A 17 -0.09 -12.14 -18.46
CA VAL A 17 -0.95 -11.36 -17.57
C VAL A 17 -2.03 -10.64 -18.38
N GLU A 18 -1.66 -9.98 -19.47
CA GLU A 18 -2.62 -9.39 -20.40
C GLU A 18 -3.53 -10.42 -21.04
N ALA A 19 -3.01 -11.58 -21.43
CA ALA A 19 -3.81 -12.68 -21.97
C ALA A 19 -4.92 -13.09 -21.01
N ARG A 20 -4.62 -13.22 -19.71
CA ARG A 20 -5.61 -13.52 -18.67
C ARG A 20 -6.67 -12.43 -18.52
N ARG A 21 -6.30 -11.14 -18.60
CA ARG A 21 -7.26 -10.02 -18.56
C ARG A 21 -8.21 -10.06 -19.75
N TRP A 22 -7.67 -10.29 -20.96
CA TRP A 22 -8.47 -10.45 -22.18
C TRP A 22 -9.38 -11.68 -22.10
N HIS A 23 -8.89 -12.79 -21.55
CA HIS A 23 -9.66 -14.01 -21.35
C HIS A 23 -10.84 -13.79 -20.38
N LEU A 24 -10.62 -13.09 -19.26
CA LEU A 24 -11.67 -12.71 -18.31
C LEU A 24 -12.75 -11.88 -18.99
N LEU A 25 -12.36 -10.84 -19.74
CA LEU A 25 -13.29 -9.97 -20.45
C LEU A 25 -14.08 -10.73 -21.51
N TRP A 26 -13.42 -11.64 -22.22
CA TRP A 26 -14.05 -12.50 -23.19
C TRP A 26 -15.13 -13.38 -22.54
N LYS A 27 -14.82 -14.05 -21.43
CA LYS A 27 -15.79 -14.86 -20.67
C LYS A 27 -16.96 -14.02 -20.15
N PHE A 28 -16.68 -12.84 -19.61
CA PHE A 28 -17.72 -11.91 -19.16
C PHE A 28 -18.66 -11.48 -20.31
N SER A 29 -18.10 -11.24 -21.51
CA SER A 29 -18.90 -10.90 -22.70
C SER A 29 -19.81 -12.03 -23.19
N LEU A 30 -19.53 -13.29 -22.79
CA LEU A 30 -20.35 -14.46 -23.07
C LEU A 30 -21.47 -14.66 -22.03
N GLY A 31 -21.68 -13.70 -21.12
CA GLY A 31 -22.73 -13.75 -20.10
C GLY A 31 -22.31 -14.47 -18.80
N TRP A 32 -21.03 -14.76 -18.61
CA TRP A 32 -20.56 -15.40 -17.39
C TRP A 32 -20.56 -14.42 -16.21
N THR A 33 -20.90 -14.92 -15.01
CA THR A 33 -20.75 -14.13 -13.78
C THR A 33 -19.27 -13.87 -13.49
N ILE A 34 -18.98 -12.75 -12.84
CA ILE A 34 -17.59 -12.33 -12.52
C ILE A 34 -16.88 -13.40 -11.68
N LYS A 35 -17.60 -14.04 -10.74
CA LYS A 35 -17.06 -15.11 -9.90
C LYS A 35 -16.66 -16.33 -10.73
N ASN A 36 -17.54 -16.79 -11.62
CA ASN A 36 -17.28 -17.98 -12.44
C ASN A 36 -16.19 -17.71 -13.47
N ALA A 37 -16.19 -16.52 -14.07
CA ALA A 37 -15.14 -16.10 -14.99
C ALA A 37 -13.77 -15.99 -14.27
N ALA A 38 -13.73 -15.46 -13.06
CA ALA A 38 -12.50 -15.35 -12.27
C ALA A 38 -11.91 -16.73 -11.94
N VAL A 39 -12.75 -17.68 -11.53
CA VAL A 39 -12.34 -19.07 -11.28
C VAL A 39 -11.81 -19.73 -12.56
N ALA A 40 -12.53 -19.59 -13.68
CA ALA A 40 -12.13 -20.18 -14.96
C ALA A 40 -10.80 -19.65 -15.50
N VAL A 41 -10.45 -18.40 -15.20
CA VAL A 41 -9.20 -17.76 -15.64
C VAL A 41 -8.08 -17.90 -14.58
N GLY A 42 -8.40 -18.35 -13.37
CA GLY A 42 -7.44 -18.47 -12.27
C GLY A 42 -7.00 -17.12 -11.69
N ILE A 43 -7.94 -16.19 -11.53
CA ILE A 43 -7.68 -14.85 -10.98
C ILE A 43 -8.52 -14.61 -9.73
N ASN A 44 -8.00 -13.84 -8.76
CA ASN A 44 -8.77 -13.38 -7.61
C ASN A 44 -9.99 -12.53 -8.06
N TYR A 45 -11.17 -12.83 -7.50
CA TYR A 45 -12.41 -12.08 -7.73
C TYR A 45 -12.26 -10.56 -7.60
N GLN A 46 -11.53 -10.07 -6.59
CA GLN A 46 -11.33 -8.63 -6.37
C GLN A 46 -10.58 -7.99 -7.54
N TYR A 47 -9.60 -8.70 -8.10
CA TYR A 47 -8.85 -8.22 -9.25
C TYR A 47 -9.68 -8.29 -10.52
N ALA A 48 -10.47 -9.34 -10.71
CA ALA A 48 -11.42 -9.47 -11.82
C ALA A 48 -12.46 -8.32 -11.82
N PHE A 49 -13.00 -7.98 -10.65
CA PHE A 49 -13.95 -6.88 -10.49
C PHE A 49 -13.34 -5.52 -10.86
N GLN A 50 -12.09 -5.26 -10.43
CA GLN A 50 -11.37 -4.04 -10.80
C GLN A 50 -11.17 -3.92 -12.31
N ILE A 51 -10.79 -5.01 -12.98
CA ILE A 51 -10.60 -5.03 -14.44
C ILE A 51 -11.90 -4.65 -15.16
N ILE A 52 -13.02 -5.26 -14.78
CA ILE A 52 -14.33 -4.99 -15.39
C ILE A 52 -14.75 -3.53 -15.15
N LYS A 53 -14.54 -3.02 -13.93
CA LYS A 53 -14.84 -1.63 -13.58
C LYS A 53 -14.05 -0.64 -14.45
N ILE A 54 -12.76 -0.86 -14.62
CA ILE A 54 -11.88 0.00 -15.43
C ILE A 54 -12.33 -0.03 -16.90
N MET A 55 -12.65 -1.21 -17.43
CA MET A 55 -13.09 -1.38 -18.81
C MET A 55 -14.41 -0.68 -19.11
N ASN A 56 -15.35 -0.73 -18.17
CA ASN A 56 -16.64 -0.02 -18.30
C ASN A 56 -16.46 1.50 -18.21
N TRP A 57 -15.52 1.97 -17.38
CA TRP A 57 -15.26 3.39 -17.18
C TRP A 57 -14.55 4.04 -18.37
N GLU A 58 -13.51 3.40 -18.91
CA GLU A 58 -12.64 4.04 -19.90
C GLU A 58 -13.15 3.93 -21.35
N LYS A 59 -14.20 3.13 -21.64
CA LYS A 59 -14.71 2.79 -23.00
C LYS A 59 -13.63 2.35 -24.02
N LYS A 60 -12.37 2.30 -23.60
CA LYS A 60 -11.15 1.94 -24.31
C LYS A 60 -10.31 1.14 -23.32
N PRO A 61 -9.70 0.03 -23.72
CA PRO A 61 -8.76 -0.76 -22.90
C PRO A 61 -7.43 -0.01 -22.78
N SER A 62 -7.46 1.20 -22.24
CA SER A 62 -6.36 2.13 -22.36
C SER A 62 -5.28 1.75 -21.36
N LYS A 63 -4.27 1.02 -21.83
CA LYS A 63 -2.98 0.84 -21.16
C LYS A 63 -3.13 0.19 -19.78
N PHE A 64 -3.36 -1.13 -19.77
CA PHE A 64 -3.60 -1.91 -18.57
C PHE A 64 -2.58 -1.62 -17.45
N LEU A 65 -3.02 -0.83 -16.47
CA LEU A 65 -2.44 -0.73 -15.13
C LEU A 65 -0.96 -0.31 -15.06
N ILE A 66 -0.45 0.42 -16.05
CA ILE A 66 0.85 1.08 -15.92
C ILE A 66 0.67 2.22 -14.91
N LYS A 67 1.08 1.99 -13.66
CA LYS A 67 1.28 3.00 -12.60
C LYS A 67 0.07 3.49 -11.80
N LYS A 68 -0.81 2.59 -11.33
CA LYS A 68 -1.16 2.71 -9.91
C LYS A 68 -0.08 1.91 -9.17
N SER A 69 1.19 2.29 -9.30
CA SER A 69 1.84 2.96 -8.18
C SER A 69 1.06 2.60 -6.91
N PHE A 70 1.58 1.63 -6.19
CA PHE A 70 1.76 1.90 -4.77
C PHE A 70 2.54 3.22 -4.71
N VAL A 71 1.89 4.36 -5.00
CA VAL A 71 2.07 5.51 -4.17
C VAL A 71 1.64 4.92 -2.84
N LYS A 72 2.59 4.31 -2.13
CA LYS A 72 2.68 4.51 -0.70
C LYS A 72 2.36 5.99 -0.64
N LYS A 73 1.14 6.34 -0.23
CA LYS A 73 0.88 7.70 0.20
C LYS A 73 1.95 7.82 1.25
N SER A 74 3.09 8.41 0.88
CA SER A 74 4.03 8.92 1.85
C SER A 74 3.08 9.75 2.65
N ARG A 75 2.71 9.25 3.84
CA ARG A 75 2.02 10.07 4.79
C ARG A 75 3.08 11.14 4.98
N VAL A 76 2.92 12.25 4.26
CA VAL A 76 3.70 13.43 4.51
C VAL A 76 3.33 13.69 5.95
N ASN A 77 4.21 13.29 6.86
CA ASN A 77 4.06 13.57 8.27
C ASN A 77 4.17 15.08 8.32
N LYS A 78 3.05 15.77 8.11
CA LYS A 78 2.94 17.19 8.36
C LYS A 78 3.23 17.29 9.84
N LYS A 79 4.41 17.81 10.19
CA LYS A 79 4.75 18.08 11.59
C LYS A 79 3.62 18.95 12.13
N LEU A 80 2.89 18.43 13.11
CA LEU A 80 1.80 19.16 13.76
C LEU A 80 2.32 20.41 14.49
N MET A 81 3.62 20.42 14.79
CA MET A 81 4.35 21.47 15.47
C MET A 81 5.36 22.11 14.52
N THR A 82 5.36 23.44 14.42
CA THR A 82 6.40 24.20 13.70
C THR A 82 7.68 24.31 14.54
N ASP A 83 8.83 24.47 13.89
CA ASP A 83 10.14 24.47 14.58
C ASP A 83 10.28 25.63 15.59
N LYS A 84 9.47 26.69 15.46
CA LYS A 84 9.40 27.82 16.39
C LYS A 84 8.59 27.54 17.66
N GLN A 85 7.63 26.61 17.59
CA GLN A 85 6.77 26.26 18.74
C GLN A 85 7.49 25.33 19.72
N PHE A 86 8.42 24.51 19.21
CA PHE A 86 9.18 23.57 20.02
C PHE A 86 9.96 24.23 21.17
N PRO A 87 10.83 25.24 20.95
CA PRO A 87 11.59 25.89 22.03
C PRO A 87 10.69 26.61 23.05
N ILE A 88 9.54 27.15 22.63
CA ILE A 88 8.58 27.80 23.52
C ILE A 88 8.00 26.78 24.51
N LEU A 89 7.62 25.61 24.01
CA LEU A 89 7.12 24.51 24.84
C LEU A 89 8.21 24.00 25.80
N THR A 90 9.46 23.86 25.35
CA THR A 90 10.56 23.44 26.24
C THR A 90 10.77 24.42 27.39
N VAL A 91 10.72 25.72 27.10
CA VAL A 91 10.82 26.77 28.13
C VAL A 91 9.63 26.72 29.09
N GLN A 92 8.42 26.45 28.61
CA GLN A 92 7.25 26.30 29.47
C GLN A 92 7.32 25.04 30.34
N ILE A 93 7.79 23.91 29.78
CA ILE A 93 8.04 22.65 30.50
C ILE A 93 9.14 22.81 31.57
N ASN A 94 10.15 23.64 31.34
CA ASN A 94 11.18 23.87 32.34
C ASN A 94 10.74 24.85 33.45
N LYS A 95 9.77 25.71 33.17
CA LYS A 95 9.20 26.67 34.13
C LYS A 95 8.20 26.05 35.10
N ASN A 96 7.56 24.95 34.72
CA ASN A 96 6.60 24.22 35.57
C ASN A 96 7.24 23.00 36.27
N THR A 97 8.44 22.57 35.88
CA THR A 97 9.24 21.58 36.64
C THR A 97 9.83 22.12 37.94
N THR A 98 9.87 23.44 38.16
CA THR A 98 10.31 24.04 39.44
C THR A 98 9.32 23.83 40.59
N GLY A 99 8.19 23.17 40.35
CA GLY A 99 7.21 22.77 41.38
C GLY A 99 7.40 21.35 41.94
N TRP A 100 8.30 20.53 41.40
CA TRP A 100 8.57 19.18 41.92
C TRP A 100 10.07 18.95 42.10
N GLY A 101 10.52 19.10 43.35
CA GLY A 101 11.64 18.34 43.90
C GLY A 101 13.02 18.63 43.32
N ASN A 102 13.77 19.45 44.05
CA ASN A 102 15.23 19.51 44.04
C ASN A 102 15.81 18.09 44.16
N MET A 103 16.51 17.60 43.13
CA MET A 103 17.43 16.46 43.26
C MET A 103 18.79 16.92 42.76
N ASP A 104 19.64 17.18 43.75
CA ASP A 104 21.00 17.63 43.58
C ASP A 104 21.84 16.68 42.72
N SER A 105 22.57 17.30 41.80
CA SER A 105 23.92 16.99 41.34
C SER A 105 24.56 15.70 41.85
N HIS A 106 24.67 14.68 41.00
CA HIS A 106 25.88 13.86 40.94
C HIS A 106 26.13 13.34 39.52
N LYS A 107 27.29 13.74 39.00
CA LYS A 107 28.19 13.10 38.02
C LYS A 107 27.62 12.04 37.07
N GLY A 108 27.92 12.25 35.80
CA GLY A 108 27.58 11.43 34.64
C GLY A 108 27.61 9.91 34.82
N ARG A 109 26.67 9.26 34.15
CA ARG A 109 26.76 7.84 33.80
C ARG A 109 26.11 7.65 32.43
N PHE A 110 26.95 7.51 31.41
CA PHE A 110 26.55 6.92 30.14
C PHE A 110 26.04 5.51 30.43
N PHE A 111 24.77 5.22 30.11
CA PHE A 111 24.29 3.85 30.04
C PHE A 111 24.48 3.35 28.62
N THR A 112 25.56 2.60 28.42
CA THR A 112 25.72 1.70 27.27
C THR A 112 24.71 0.56 27.40
N PHE A 113 24.12 0.20 26.27
CA PHE A 113 23.10 -0.84 26.14
C PHE A 113 23.57 -2.19 26.72
N GLY A 114 22.73 -2.78 27.56
CA GLY A 114 22.95 -4.12 28.12
C GLY A 114 23.07 -5.18 27.02
N SER A 115 24.10 -6.02 27.13
CA SER A 115 24.31 -7.19 26.30
C SER A 115 23.21 -8.24 26.55
N CYS A 116 22.64 -8.80 25.49
CA CYS A 116 21.72 -9.94 25.57
C CYS A 116 22.49 -11.21 26.01
N PRO A 117 21.98 -12.00 26.98
CA PRO A 117 22.57 -13.29 27.30
C PRO A 117 22.20 -14.34 26.23
N THR A 118 23.18 -15.15 25.82
CA THR A 118 22.98 -16.31 24.93
C THR A 118 22.41 -17.49 25.70
N PRO A 119 21.61 -18.38 25.06
CA PRO A 119 21.11 -19.58 25.72
C PRO A 119 22.17 -20.68 25.73
N ASN A 120 22.27 -21.40 26.86
CA ASN A 120 23.20 -22.49 27.10
C ASN A 120 22.68 -23.79 26.43
N PRO A 121 23.49 -24.56 25.66
CA PRO A 121 23.07 -25.86 25.17
C PRO A 121 23.16 -26.92 26.29
N ARG A 122 22.21 -27.85 26.29
CA ARG A 122 22.23 -29.06 27.14
C ARG A 122 23.20 -30.09 26.60
#